data_AF-A0A962X5N7-F1
#
_entry.id   AF-A0A962X5N7-F1
#
_cell.length_a   1.000
_cell.length_b   1.000
_cell.length_c   1.000
_cell.angle_alpha   90.00
_cell.angle_beta   90.00
_cell.angle_gamma   90.00
#
_symmetry.space_group_name_H-M   'P 1'
#
loop_
_entity.id
_entity.type
_entity.pdbx_description
1 polymer ?
#
loop_
_entity_poly.entity_id
_entity_poly.type
_entity_poly.pdbx_seq_one_letter_code
_entity_poly.pdbx_strand_id
1 'polypeptide(L)'
;MTDFLEDWTRQSDAHARLAAQERLIAEVTEAIWGAMAEAGINQTGLANRIGATKGHISQVLNGSRNMTLRTLADICFALELKPIFDVKARQQRVQHGSIVQKQEASKSFQ
;
A
#
# COMPACT_ATOMS: atom_id res chain seq x y z
N MET A 1 20.05 -5.56 -0.19
CA MET A 1 18.94 -5.42 -1.17
C MET A 1 17.89 -4.41 -0.69
N THR A 2 17.83 -4.09 0.60
CA THR A 2 16.91 -3.10 1.20
C THR A 2 17.21 -1.65 0.79
N ASP A 3 18.48 -1.30 0.53
CA ASP A 3 18.89 0.08 0.19
C ASP A 3 18.28 0.62 -1.10
N PHE A 4 18.11 -0.21 -2.13
CA PHE A 4 17.68 0.30 -3.45
C PHE A 4 16.30 0.96 -3.42
N LEU A 5 15.32 0.36 -2.73
CA LEU A 5 13.97 0.92 -2.65
C LEU A 5 13.93 2.17 -1.78
N GLU A 6 14.70 2.19 -0.69
CA GLU A 6 14.83 3.38 0.14
C GLU A 6 15.45 4.54 -0.64
N ASP A 7 16.53 4.29 -1.36
CA ASP A 7 17.20 5.28 -2.19
C ASP A 7 16.30 5.72 -3.35
N TRP A 8 15.62 4.80 -4.03
CA TRP A 8 14.72 5.11 -5.13
C TRP A 8 13.55 5.99 -4.68
N THR A 9 12.94 5.69 -3.52
CA THR A 9 11.88 6.54 -2.97
C THR A 9 12.41 7.91 -2.55
N ARG A 10 13.67 8.04 -2.11
CA ARG A 10 14.34 9.30 -1.74
C ARG A 10 14.58 10.25 -2.92
N GLN A 11 14.65 9.73 -4.14
CA GLN A 11 14.93 10.56 -5.33
C GLN A 11 13.81 11.52 -5.71
N SER A 12 12.54 11.21 -5.43
CA SER A 12 11.42 12.12 -5.75
C SER A 12 10.15 11.86 -4.93
N ASP A 13 9.27 12.86 -4.84
CA ASP A 13 7.94 12.68 -4.26
C ASP A 13 7.04 11.79 -5.13
N ALA A 14 7.27 11.75 -6.44
CA ALA A 14 6.56 10.84 -7.34
C ALA A 14 6.90 9.36 -7.04
N HIS A 15 8.18 9.03 -6.83
CA HIS A 15 8.61 7.69 -6.43
C HIS A 15 8.07 7.31 -5.04
N ALA A 16 8.14 8.23 -4.08
CA ALA A 16 7.58 8.02 -2.74
C ALA A 16 6.06 7.81 -2.76
N ARG A 17 5.35 8.50 -3.65
CA ARG A 17 3.91 8.30 -3.88
C ARG A 17 3.62 6.93 -4.49
N LEU A 18 4.34 6.54 -5.53
CA LEU A 18 4.16 5.24 -6.18
C LEU A 18 4.46 4.09 -5.21
N ALA A 19 5.56 4.15 -4.47
CA ALA A 19 5.86 3.15 -3.43
C ALA A 19 4.77 3.05 -2.36
N ALA A 20 4.17 4.18 -1.95
CA ALA A 20 3.07 4.16 -1.00
C ALA A 20 1.79 3.51 -1.58
N GLN A 21 1.54 3.69 -2.88
CA GLN A 21 0.42 3.02 -3.58
C GLN A 21 0.66 1.51 -3.65
N GLU A 22 1.82 1.09 -4.14
CA GLU A 22 2.17 -0.33 -4.27
C GLU A 22 2.17 -1.05 -2.93
N ARG A 23 2.67 -0.40 -1.87
CA ARG A 23 2.63 -0.96 -0.51
C ARG A 23 1.20 -1.23 -0.05
N LEU A 24 0.30 -0.25 -0.19
CA LEU A 24 -1.10 -0.43 0.22
C LEU A 24 -1.79 -1.51 -0.61
N ILE A 25 -1.56 -1.56 -1.92
CA ILE A 25 -2.12 -2.58 -2.79
C ILE A 25 -1.65 -3.97 -2.34
N ALA A 26 -0.35 -4.15 -2.09
CA ALA A 26 0.22 -5.40 -1.62
C ALA A 26 -0.34 -5.83 -0.26
N GLU A 27 -0.38 -4.92 0.72
CA GLU A 27 -0.92 -5.22 2.07
C GLU A 27 -2.39 -5.69 1.99
N VAL A 28 -3.21 -5.02 1.16
CA VAL A 28 -4.61 -5.40 0.98
C VAL A 28 -4.75 -6.73 0.23
N THR A 29 -3.98 -6.97 -0.83
CA THR A 29 -4.08 -8.23 -1.58
C THR A 29 -3.56 -9.42 -0.76
N GLU A 30 -2.52 -9.26 0.04
CA GLU A 30 -2.04 -10.27 0.99
C GLU A 30 -3.10 -10.63 2.03
N ALA A 31 -3.79 -9.63 2.59
CA ALA A 31 -4.90 -9.87 3.52
C ALA A 31 -6.04 -10.66 2.87
N ILE A 32 -6.39 -10.34 1.63
CA ILE A 32 -7.41 -11.10 0.88
C ILE A 32 -6.95 -12.53 0.61
N TRP A 33 -5.68 -12.73 0.24
CA TRP A 33 -5.12 -14.07 0.04
C TRP A 33 -5.16 -14.92 1.31
N GLY A 34 -4.80 -14.35 2.46
CA GLY A 34 -4.94 -15.01 3.75
C GLY A 34 -6.38 -15.43 4.04
N ALA A 35 -7.32 -14.50 3.87
CA ALA A 35 -8.75 -14.76 4.07
C ALA A 35 -9.30 -15.83 3.11
N MET A 36 -8.88 -15.84 1.85
CA MET A 36 -9.26 -16.88 0.89
C MET A 36 -8.71 -18.26 1.29
N ALA A 37 -7.48 -18.31 1.79
CA ALA A 37 -6.87 -19.55 2.28
C ALA A 37 -7.60 -20.10 3.51
N GLU A 38 -7.95 -19.24 4.48
CA GLU A 38 -8.75 -19.60 5.65
C GLU A 38 -10.16 -20.09 5.26
N ALA A 39 -10.79 -19.44 4.29
CA ALA A 39 -12.09 -19.84 3.75
C ALA A 39 -12.04 -21.08 2.84
N GLY A 40 -10.85 -21.59 2.51
CA GLY A 40 -10.65 -22.75 1.63
C GLY A 40 -11.09 -22.51 0.18
N ILE A 41 -11.08 -21.26 -0.30
CA ILE A 41 -11.49 -20.93 -1.67
C ILE A 41 -10.32 -20.47 -2.55
N ASN A 42 -10.41 -20.77 -3.84
CA ASN A 42 -9.48 -20.28 -4.86
C ASN A 42 -10.07 -19.06 -5.61
N GLN A 43 -9.29 -18.46 -6.52
CA GLN A 43 -9.72 -17.30 -7.30
C GLN A 43 -11.00 -17.54 -8.12
N THR A 44 -11.20 -18.74 -8.65
CA THR A 44 -12.43 -19.10 -9.37
C THR A 44 -13.63 -19.11 -8.41
N GLY A 45 -13.45 -19.65 -7.21
CA GLY A 45 -14.46 -19.63 -6.16
C GLY A 45 -14.85 -18.21 -5.76
N LEU A 46 -13.86 -17.33 -5.53
CA LEU A 46 -14.11 -15.92 -5.22
C LEU A 46 -14.84 -15.22 -6.38
N ALA A 47 -14.40 -15.42 -7.62
CA ALA A 47 -15.02 -14.85 -8.81
C ALA A 47 -16.51 -15.23 -8.89
N ASN A 48 -16.84 -16.51 -8.66
CA ASN A 48 -18.21 -16.99 -8.66
C ASN A 48 -19.05 -16.35 -7.54
N ARG A 49 -18.49 -16.17 -6.34
CA ARG A 49 -19.21 -15.57 -5.21
C ARG A 49 -19.58 -14.11 -5.43
N ILE A 50 -18.71 -13.33 -6.09
CA ILE A 50 -18.96 -11.90 -6.31
C ILE A 50 -19.52 -11.57 -7.71
N GLY A 51 -19.82 -12.59 -8.54
CA GLY A 51 -20.33 -12.39 -9.89
C GLY A 51 -19.32 -11.76 -10.87
N ALA A 52 -18.03 -12.03 -10.68
CA ALA A 52 -16.95 -11.50 -11.52
C ALA A 52 -16.28 -12.59 -12.38
N THR A 53 -15.41 -12.19 -13.30
CA THR A 53 -14.60 -13.14 -14.07
C THR A 53 -13.32 -13.51 -13.29
N LYS A 54 -12.81 -14.74 -13.49
CA LYS A 54 -11.52 -15.15 -12.93
C LYS A 54 -10.38 -14.21 -13.35
N GLY A 55 -10.40 -13.73 -14.59
CA GLY A 55 -9.40 -12.78 -15.10
C GLY A 55 -9.41 -11.45 -14.32
N HIS A 56 -10.60 -10.94 -14.00
CA HIS A 56 -10.75 -9.76 -13.16
C HIS A 56 -10.17 -9.99 -11.75
N ILE A 57 -10.51 -11.10 -11.11
CA ILE A 57 -9.97 -11.46 -9.79
C ILE A 57 -8.44 -11.59 -9.83
N SER A 58 -7.90 -12.21 -10.86
CA SER A 58 -6.44 -12.34 -11.03
C SER A 58 -5.77 -10.96 -11.10
N GLN A 59 -6.28 -10.04 -11.92
CA GLN A 59 -5.74 -8.68 -12.05
C GLN A 59 -5.83 -7.86 -10.75
N VAL A 60 -6.91 -8.05 -10.00
CA VAL A 60 -7.10 -7.44 -8.69
C VAL A 60 -6.08 -7.97 -7.67
N LEU A 61 -5.93 -9.30 -7.58
CA LEU A 61 -5.07 -9.94 -6.58
C LEU A 61 -3.59 -9.88 -6.89
N ASN A 62 -3.21 -9.67 -8.17
CA ASN A 62 -1.82 -9.49 -8.57
C ASN A 62 -1.38 -8.01 -8.64
N GLY A 63 -2.28 -7.07 -8.30
CA GLY A 63 -1.99 -5.63 -8.27
C GLY A 63 -1.90 -4.94 -9.64
N SER A 64 -1.96 -5.67 -10.76
CA SER A 64 -1.94 -5.06 -12.10
C SER A 64 -3.13 -4.14 -12.38
N ARG A 65 -4.22 -4.34 -11.63
CA ARG A 65 -5.36 -3.43 -11.61
C ARG A 65 -5.71 -3.09 -10.17
N ASN A 66 -5.54 -1.82 -9.80
CA ASN A 66 -6.01 -1.35 -8.50
C ASN A 66 -7.53 -1.59 -8.36
N MET A 67 -7.94 -2.12 -7.20
CA MET A 67 -9.33 -2.37 -6.90
C MET A 67 -10.02 -1.11 -6.38
N THR A 68 -11.34 -1.03 -6.60
CA THR A 68 -12.13 0.01 -5.94
C THR A 68 -12.46 -0.42 -4.52
N LEU A 69 -12.79 0.53 -3.64
CA LEU A 69 -13.29 0.21 -2.30
C LEU A 69 -14.60 -0.60 -2.35
N ARG A 70 -15.40 -0.44 -3.41
CA ARG A 70 -16.60 -1.27 -3.64
C ARG A 70 -16.22 -2.72 -3.89
N THR A 71 -15.25 -2.96 -4.77
CA THR A 71 -14.71 -4.30 -5.04
C THR A 71 -14.13 -4.94 -3.78
N LEU A 72 -13.38 -4.18 -2.98
CA LEU A 72 -12.85 -4.66 -1.70
C LEU A 72 -13.99 -5.06 -0.75
N ALA A 73 -15.02 -4.22 -0.62
CA ALA A 73 -16.17 -4.52 0.22
C ALA A 73 -16.93 -5.77 -0.25
N ASP A 74 -17.13 -5.95 -1.56
CA ASP A 74 -17.78 -7.12 -2.13
C ASP A 74 -16.97 -8.41 -1.85
N ILE A 75 -15.63 -8.34 -1.98
CA ILE A 75 -14.73 -9.46 -1.65
C ILE A 75 -14.82 -9.80 -0.16
N CYS A 76 -14.70 -8.81 0.73
CA CYS A 76 -14.80 -9.05 2.17
C CYS A 76 -16.16 -9.65 2.52
N PHE A 77 -17.25 -9.12 1.98
CA PHE A 77 -18.59 -9.65 2.23
C PHE A 77 -18.73 -11.10 1.76
N ALA A 78 -18.23 -11.45 0.58
CA ALA A 78 -18.22 -12.82 0.06
C ALA A 78 -17.36 -13.80 0.86
N LEU A 79 -16.45 -13.27 1.69
CA LEU A 79 -15.61 -14.01 2.62
C LEU A 79 -16.15 -13.96 4.07
N GLU A 80 -17.34 -13.41 4.29
CA GLU A 80 -17.94 -13.21 5.62
C GLU A 80 -17.08 -12.32 6.56
N LEU A 81 -16.35 -11.38 5.97
CA LEU A 81 -15.47 -10.45 6.65
C LEU A 81 -16.00 -9.02 6.61
N LYS A 82 -15.60 -8.24 7.61
CA LYS A 82 -15.84 -6.79 7.67
C LYS A 82 -14.51 -6.04 7.54
N PRO A 83 -14.32 -5.19 6.50
CA PRO A 83 -13.13 -4.38 6.40
C PRO A 83 -13.15 -3.27 7.47
N ILE A 84 -11.99 -3.03 8.09
CA ILE A 84 -11.74 -1.92 9.03
C ILE A 84 -10.57 -1.10 8.46
N PHE A 85 -10.65 0.23 8.54
CA PHE A 85 -9.61 1.12 8.04
C PHE A 85 -9.23 2.16 9.11
N ASP A 86 -7.94 2.51 9.13
CA ASP A 86 -7.37 3.56 9.96
C ASP A 86 -6.29 4.31 9.15
N VAL A 87 -6.05 5.58 9.47
CA VAL A 87 -5.03 6.41 8.78
C VAL A 87 -4.10 7.01 9.80
N LYS A 88 -2.80 6.92 9.54
CA LYS A 88 -1.76 7.47 10.40
C LYS A 88 -1.08 8.66 9.74
N ALA A 89 -0.56 9.57 10.57
CA ALA A 89 0.27 10.66 10.08
C ALA A 89 1.48 10.08 9.32
N ARG A 90 1.72 10.60 8.11
CA ARG A 90 2.94 10.27 7.36
C ARG A 90 4.11 10.85 8.14
N GLN A 91 5.04 10.00 8.60
CA GLN A 91 6.27 10.50 9.24
C GLN A 91 6.97 11.45 8.27
N GLN A 92 7.29 12.66 8.74
CA GLN A 92 7.98 13.65 7.94
C GLN A 92 9.35 13.11 7.52
N ARG A 93 9.69 13.26 6.24
CA ARG A 93 11.04 12.96 5.75
C ARG A 93 11.97 13.92 6.48
N VAL A 94 12.82 13.42 7.38
CA VAL A 94 13.90 14.24 7.94
C VAL A 94 14.81 14.58 6.76
N GLN A 95 14.74 15.80 6.24
CA GLN A 95 15.69 16.26 5.25
C GLN A 95 17.05 16.30 5.93
N HIS A 96 17.89 15.30 5.66
CA HIS A 96 19.29 15.32 6.04
C HIS A 96 20.01 16.32 5.12
N GLY A 97 19.81 17.61 5.39
CA GLY A 97 20.27 18.69 4.52
C GLY A 97 20.18 20.11 5.10
N SER A 98 19.73 20.31 6.35
CA SER A 98 19.61 21.66 6.93
C SER A 98 20.30 21.87 8.28
N ILE A 99 21.13 20.92 8.76
CA ILE A 99 21.81 21.09 10.06
C ILE A 99 23.03 22.03 9.97
N VAL A 100 23.59 22.34 8.79
CA VAL A 100 24.88 23.08 8.74
C VAL A 100 24.77 24.60 8.72
N GLN A 101 23.61 25.23 8.44
CA GLN A 101 23.56 26.71 8.34
C GLN A 101 22.91 27.47 9.50
N LYS A 102 22.47 26.79 10.58
CA LYS A 102 21.91 27.51 11.75
C LYS A 102 22.88 27.69 12.93
N GLN A 103 24.13 27.21 12.83
CA GLN A 103 25.14 27.40 13.88
C GLN A 103 26.16 28.53 13.60
N GLU A 104 26.24 29.08 12.39
CA GLU A 104 27.15 30.20 12.11
C GLU A 104 26.53 31.58 12.36
N ALA A 105 25.19 31.71 12.35
CA ALA A 105 24.53 32.99 12.65
C ALA A 105 24.57 33.40 14.14
N SER A 106 24.94 32.49 15.05
CA SER A 106 25.11 32.80 16.48
C SER A 106 26.55 33.11 16.90
N LYS A 107 27.52 33.05 15.97
CA LYS A 107 28.92 33.46 16.24
C LYS A 107 29.24 34.89 15.76
N SER A 108 28.28 35.59 15.16
CA SER A 108 28.42 36.99 14.74
C SER A 108 27.83 37.99 15.73
N PHE A 109 27.51 37.56 16.96
CA PHE A 109 27.02 38.43 18.02
C PHE A 109 27.67 38.09 19.37
N GLN A 110 29.00 38.12 19.41
CA GLN A 110 29.80 38.40 20.60
C GLN A 110 31.00 39.24 20.20
#